data_AF-A0A6D2HWI5-F1
#
_entry.id   AF-A0A6D2HWI5-F1
#
_cell.length_a   1.000
_cell.length_b   1.000
_cell.length_c   1.000
_cell.angle_alpha   90.00
_cell.angle_beta   90.00
_cell.angle_gamma   90.00
#
_symmetry.space_group_name_H-M   'P 1'
#
loop_
_entity.id
_entity.type
_entity.pdbx_description
1 polymer ?
#
loop_
_entity_poly.entity_id
_entity_poly.type
_entity_poly.pdbx_seq_one_letter_code
_entity_poly.pdbx_strand_id
1 'polypeptide(L)' 'MARFHGKLLVLWDKSVLPGREYKSIWCAMVALEKTKDGHLRGKVEWANIVLKVPTSYVFLRSSSSY' A
#
# COMPACT_ATOMS: atom_id res chain seq x y z
N MET A 1 27.99 -2.52 -3.46
CA MET A 1 26.74 -2.11 -4.15
C MET A 1 25.56 -2.84 -3.51
N ALA A 2 24.70 -2.15 -2.77
CA ALA A 2 23.48 -2.76 -2.21
C ALA A 2 22.36 -2.72 -3.27
N ARG A 3 22.00 -3.88 -3.81
CA ARG A 3 20.85 -4.01 -4.72
C ARG A 3 19.60 -4.28 -3.86
N PHE A 4 18.82 -3.25 -3.61
CA PHE A 4 17.49 -3.40 -3.02
C PHE A 4 16.56 -3.92 -4.12
N HIS A 5 16.29 -5.23 -4.15
CA HIS A 5 15.24 -5.84 -4.99
C HIS A 5 13.93 -5.97 -4.19
N GLY A 6 13.67 -5.02 -3.29
CA GLY A 6 12.47 -5.02 -2.47
C GLY A 6 11.31 -4.43 -3.26
N LYS A 7 10.22 -5.20 -3.40
CA LYS A 7 8.93 -4.64 -3.77
C LYS A 7 8.21 -4.18 -2.51
N LEU A 8 7.68 -2.97 -2.54
CA LEU A 8 6.85 -2.43 -1.47
C LEU A 8 5.39 -2.63 -1.84
N LEU A 9 4.63 -3.30 -0.96
CA LEU A 9 3.18 -3.39 -1.07
C LEU A 9 2.55 -2.30 -0.21
N VAL A 10 1.71 -1.47 -0.80
CA VAL A 10 1.00 -0.40 -0.10
C VAL A 10 -0.50 -0.69 -0.15
N LEU A 11 -1.14 -0.75 1.02
CA LEU A 11 -2.59 -0.87 1.14
C LEU A 11 -3.18 0.41 1.72
N TRP A 12 -4.31 0.84 1.18
CA TRP A 12 -5.08 1.95 1.71
C TRP A 12 -6.56 1.77 1.36
N ASP A 13 -7.45 2.36 2.15
CA ASP A 13 -8.85 2.54 1.78
C ASP A 13 -9.10 4.03 1.46
N LYS A 14 -10.17 4.31 0.70
CA LYS A 14 -10.61 5.69 0.48
C LYS A 14 -11.71 6.04 1.47
N SER A 15 -11.65 7.27 2.01
CA SER A 15 -12.75 7.88 2.75
C SER A 15 -14.00 7.84 1.86
N VAL A 16 -15.06 7.22 2.38
CA VAL A 16 -16.31 7.07 1.62
C VAL A 16 -17.28 8.13 2.11
N LEU A 17 -18.10 8.65 1.17
CA LEU A 17 -19.17 9.58 1.51
C LEU A 17 -20.06 9.00 2.62
N PRO A 18 -20.59 9.85 3.52
CA PRO A 18 -21.53 9.40 4.56
C PRO A 18 -22.72 8.67 3.92
N GLY A 19 -23.12 7.55 4.54
CA GLY A 19 -24.23 6.70 4.06
C GLY A 19 -23.84 5.51 3.18
N ARG A 20 -22.55 5.32 2.85
CA ARG A 20 -22.11 4.04 2.24
C ARG A 20 -21.82 3.00 3.31
N GLU A 21 -22.24 1.77 3.04
CA GLU A 21 -22.01 0.60 3.91
C GLU A 21 -20.69 -0.13 3.60
N TYR A 22 -20.10 0.12 2.43
CA TYR A 22 -18.88 -0.55 1.98
C TYR A 22 -17.82 0.43 1.48
N LYS A 23 -16.54 0.09 1.71
CA LYS A 23 -15.35 0.77 1.18
C LYS A 23 -14.54 -0.19 0.32
N SER A 24 -13.72 0.38 -0.56
CA SER A 24 -12.76 -0.39 -1.35
C SER A 24 -11.36 -0.27 -0.74
N ILE A 25 -10.73 -1.42 -0.51
CA ILE A 25 -9.30 -1.50 -0.23
C ILE A 25 -8.57 -1.50 -1.57
N TRP A 26 -7.67 -0.53 -1.70
CA TRP A 26 -6.72 -0.40 -2.79
C TRP A 26 -5.39 -1.02 -2.38
N CYS A 27 -4.72 -1.59 -3.37
CA CYS A 27 -3.39 -2.12 -3.22
C CYS A 27 -2.51 -1.64 -4.37
N ALA A 28 -1.28 -1.26 -4.07
CA ALA A 28 -0.27 -0.93 -5.06
C ALA A 28 1.02 -1.70 -4.80
N MET A 29 1.61 -2.20 -5.88
CA MET A 29 2.94 -2.79 -5.90
C MET A 29 3.91 -1.73 -6.42
N VAL A 30 4.89 -1.37 -5.60
CA VAL A 30 5.90 -0.36 -5.94
C VAL A 30 7.27 -1.02 -5.96
N ALA A 31 7.91 -1.03 -7.13
CA ALA A 31 9.31 -1.40 -7.25
C ALA A 31 10.18 -0.24 -6.77
N LEU A 32 11.10 -0.51 -5.85
CA LEU A 32 12.08 0.46 -5.39
C LEU A 32 13.37 0.28 -6.17
N GLU A 33 13.87 1.36 -6.75
CA GLU A 33 15.15 1.40 -7.45
C GLU A 33 16.04 2.49 -6.86
N LYS A 34 17.35 2.24 -6.82
CA LYS A 34 18.34 3.25 -6.44
C LYS A 34 18.87 3.90 -7.71
N THR A 35 18.76 5.22 -7.80
CA THR A 35 19.30 5.99 -8.91
C THR A 35 20.82 6.05 -8.84
N LYS A 36 21.45 6.44 -9.96
CA LYS A 36 22.91 6.61 -10.04
C LYS A 36 23.42 7.65 -9.04
N ASP A 37 22.60 8.66 -8.76
CA ASP A 37 22.88 9.74 -7.80
C ASP A 37 22.62 9.33 -6.34
N GLY A 38 22.24 8.06 -6.11
CA GLY A 38 22.05 7.49 -4.78
C GLY A 38 20.66 7.71 -4.18
N HIS A 39 19.75 8.41 -4.86
CA HIS A 39 18.36 8.57 -4.42
C HIS A 39 17.55 7.29 -4.62
N LEU A 40 16.53 7.08 -3.78
CA LEU A 40 15.55 6.01 -3.97
C LEU A 40 14.38 6.55 -4.78
N ARG A 41 13.98 5.80 -5.81
CA ARG A 41 12.79 6.07 -6.63
C ARG A 41 11.83 4.90 -6.53
N GLY A 42 10.54 5.19 -6.42
CA GLY A 42 9.47 4.20 -6.49
C GLY A 42 8.81 4.23 -7.87
N LYS A 43 8.72 3.08 -8.53
CA LYS A 43 7.91 2.88 -9.73
C LYS A 43 6.71 2.02 -9.36
N VAL A 44 5.50 2.56 -9.53
CA VAL A 44 4.27 1.78 -9.37
C VAL A 44 4.20 0.78 -10.53
N GLU A 45 4.25 -0.52 -10.22
CA GLU A 45 4.10 -1.59 -11.20
C GLU A 45 2.61 -1.91 -11.43
N TRP A 46 1.80 -1.81 -10.39
CA TRP A 46 0.38 -2.10 -10.41
C TRP A 46 -0.33 -1.37 -9.29
N ALA A 47 -1.55 -0.90 -9.55
CA ALA A 47 -2.45 -0.37 -8.53
C ALA A 47 -3.90 -0.70 -8.90
N ASN A 48 -4.62 -1.38 -8.02
CA ASN A 48 -6.03 -1.70 -8.26
C ASN A 48 -6.80 -1.88 -6.94
N ILE A 49 -8.13 -1.91 -7.06
CA ILE A 49 -9.02 -2.36 -5.98
C ILE A 49 -8.85 -3.88 -5.84
N VAL A 50 -8.52 -4.32 -4.63
CA VAL A 50 -8.36 -5.75 -4.31
C VAL A 50 -9.53 -6.32 -3.54
N LEU A 51 -10.24 -5.48 -2.79
CA LEU A 51 -11.32 -5.94 -1.92
C LEU A 51 -12.36 -4.86 -1.68
N LYS A 52 -13.62 -5.27 -1.56
CA LYS A 52 -14.69 -4.45 -0.97
C LYS A 52 -14.95 -4.96 0.44
N VAL A 53 -14.95 -4.07 1.41
CA VAL A 53 -15.12 -4.38 2.84
C VAL A 53 -16.23 -3.51 3.44
N PRO A 54 -16.92 -3.97 4.50
CA PRO A 54 -17.83 -3.12 5.26
C PRO A 54 -17.12 -1.88 5.83
N THR A 55 -17.83 -0.78 5.99
CA THR A 55 -17.28 0.46 6.55
C THR A 55 -16.87 0.37 8.01
N SER A 56 -17.36 -0.63 8.74
CA SER A 56 -16.95 -0.98 10.10
C SER A 56 -15.57 -1.62 10.19
N TYR A 57 -14.93 -1.95 9.06
CA TYR A 57 -13.57 -2.49 9.03
C TYR A 57 -12.55 -1.52 9.65
N VAL A 58 -11.57 -2.08 10.36
CA VAL A 58 -10.41 -1.36 10.91
C VAL A 58 -9.12 -2.11 10.61
N PHE A 59 -8.05 -1.37 10.28
CA PHE A 59 -6.72 -1.96 10.14
C PHE A 59 -6.18 -2.38 11.50
N LEU A 60 -5.91 -3.67 11.65
CA LEU A 60 -5.20 -4.21 12.82
C LEU A 60 -3.71 -3.92 12.66
N ARG A 61 -3.10 -3.32 13.69
CA ARG A 61 -1.66 -3.12 13.75
C ARG A 61 -1.04 -4.25 14.57
N SER A 62 -0.05 -4.92 14.01
CA SER A 62 0.82 -5.79 14.79
C SER A 62 1.98 -4.96 15.32
N SER A 63 2.06 -4.78 16.64
CA SER A 63 3.27 -4.29 17.29
C SER A 63 4.02 -5.50 17.84
N SER A 64 5.11 -5.91 17.18
CA SER A 64 6.05 -6.84 17.79
C SER A 64 6.88 -6.07 18.81
N SER A 65 6.59 -6.25 20.09
CA SER A 65 7.44 -5.82 21.19
C SER A 65 8.55 -6.87 21.33
N TYR A 66 9.79 -6.46 21.03
CA TYR A 66 11.01 -7.22 21.33
C TYR A 66 11.70 -6.61 22.54
#